data_AF-A0A229SRX3-F1
#
_entry.id   AF-A0A229SRX3-F1
#
_cell.length_a   1.000
_cell.length_b   1.000
_cell.length_c   1.000
_cell.angle_alpha   90.00
_cell.angle_beta   90.00
_cell.angle_gamma   90.00
#
_symmetry.space_group_name_H-M   'P 1'
#
loop_
_entity.id
_entity.type
_entity.pdbx_description
1 polymer ?
#
loop_
_entity_poly.entity_id
_entity_poly.type
_entity_poly.pdbx_seq_one_letter_code
_entity_poly.pdbx_strand_id
1 'polypeptide(L)'
;MGVEVGEKVRSAADVVTIHRPWVAAEGAGLIEVGVAEAVARPPHDDPAQLWLKGLDAVLRAESADPRRRGAFALCRAVLTALANGPLLDDLVFSVHRLLKGSEDGDAVASSFGGAELFPLDAALDVLTEFGALDGDRKVTPLGHWALDEWAAREPRPVTPELRAAQLLGRLAPLPADEAWHQALRWFEGRRPVDGAAQLLHAAEFASPVERVAAIEVVAGFGDEVLPAWHVALSYRNVRPHAAAMLEMWDEGPGLSGAERRRLVTEYALSARERSGVEEAYHYVRDRGGLDALEPEATALRRELRAFAESVRLTVYQLKITVTGRKPPQWWRLVIPASVTLGVLAEALDADGEEHHFEADGVRYADPFFGLGEDRDEHDVRLSHVLVRPGTSLRFFVGAVEHSVTCEKILDPDPQLSYPRCTSVSKAGESVSARNKRLAAVRIPHPAHPW
;
A
#
# COMPACT_ATOMS: atom_id res chain seq x y z
N MET A 1 1.80 -41.27 2.03
CA MET A 1 0.79 -41.06 0.97
C MET A 1 1.54 -41.12 -0.35
N GLY A 2 1.21 -42.07 -1.25
CA GLY A 2 1.90 -42.21 -2.54
C GLY A 2 1.49 -41.10 -3.51
N VAL A 3 2.01 -39.90 -3.30
CA VAL A 3 1.72 -38.71 -4.09
C VAL A 3 2.86 -38.50 -5.09
N GLU A 4 2.54 -38.30 -6.37
CA GLU A 4 3.53 -37.91 -7.37
C GLU A 4 4.02 -36.47 -7.11
N VAL A 5 5.34 -36.32 -7.06
CA VAL A 5 6.01 -35.05 -6.74
C VAL A 5 6.82 -34.63 -7.96
N GLY A 6 6.64 -33.41 -8.46
CA GLY A 6 7.44 -32.88 -9.57
C GLY A 6 8.92 -32.67 -9.19
N GLU A 7 9.81 -32.52 -10.17
CA GLU A 7 11.28 -32.49 -9.96
C GLU A 7 11.82 -31.36 -9.06
N LYS A 8 11.00 -30.38 -8.64
CA LYS A 8 11.41 -29.25 -7.80
C LYS A 8 10.34 -28.86 -6.79
N VAL A 9 10.22 -29.63 -5.71
CA VAL A 9 9.39 -29.29 -4.55
C VAL A 9 10.27 -28.78 -3.42
N ARG A 10 10.02 -27.56 -2.96
CA ARG A 10 10.80 -26.90 -1.90
C ARG A 10 10.13 -27.09 -0.53
N SER A 11 8.82 -27.23 -0.51
CA SER A 11 8.00 -27.54 0.65
C SER A 11 6.84 -28.46 0.26
N ALA A 12 6.30 -29.23 1.21
CA ALA A 12 5.05 -29.97 1.01
C ALA A 12 3.87 -29.05 0.65
N ALA A 13 3.92 -27.77 1.00
CA ALA A 13 2.99 -26.76 0.51
C ALA A 13 3.02 -26.60 -1.03
N ASP A 14 4.11 -26.94 -1.73
CA ASP A 14 4.18 -26.84 -3.19
C ASP A 14 3.48 -28.02 -3.90
N VAL A 15 3.04 -29.02 -3.14
CA VAL A 15 2.39 -30.23 -3.66
C VAL A 15 0.88 -30.03 -3.64
N VAL A 16 0.28 -29.81 -4.81
CA VAL A 16 -1.15 -29.48 -4.99
C VAL A 16 -2.09 -30.33 -4.13
N THR A 17 -1.88 -31.65 -4.08
CA THR A 17 -2.77 -32.58 -3.37
C THR A 17 -2.72 -32.50 -1.85
N ILE A 18 -1.65 -31.91 -1.28
CA ILE A 18 -1.50 -31.74 0.17
C ILE A 18 -1.31 -30.28 0.58
N HIS A 19 -1.36 -29.35 -0.37
CA HIS A 19 -1.18 -27.92 -0.16
C HIS A 19 -2.08 -27.40 0.97
N ARG A 20 -3.39 -27.57 0.86
CA ARG A 20 -4.36 -27.06 1.85
C ARG A 20 -4.23 -27.73 3.22
N PRO A 21 -4.19 -29.08 3.34
CA PRO A 21 -3.92 -29.72 4.63
C PRO A 21 -2.62 -29.27 5.29
N TRP A 22 -1.55 -29.05 4.50
CA TRP A 22 -0.27 -28.60 5.01
C TRP A 22 -0.33 -27.15 5.52
N VAL A 23 -0.85 -26.23 4.71
CA VAL A 23 -1.03 -24.82 5.06
C VAL A 23 -1.96 -24.67 6.28
N ALA A 24 -3.03 -25.46 6.34
CA ALA A 24 -3.95 -25.46 7.48
C ALA A 24 -3.25 -25.92 8.77
N ALA A 25 -2.46 -27.00 8.70
CA ALA A 25 -1.73 -27.52 9.85
C ALA A 25 -0.66 -26.52 10.33
N GLU A 26 0.05 -25.87 9.41
CA GLU A 26 1.05 -24.85 9.73
C GLU A 26 0.39 -23.61 10.35
N GLY A 27 -0.68 -23.10 9.74
CA GLY A 27 -1.44 -21.96 10.24
C GLY A 27 -2.13 -22.19 11.59
N ALA A 28 -2.57 -23.42 11.84
CA ALA A 28 -3.10 -23.84 13.14
C ALA A 28 -2.00 -24.08 14.18
N GLY A 29 -0.71 -24.05 13.81
CA GLY A 29 0.41 -24.33 14.70
C GLY A 29 0.53 -25.80 15.10
N LEU A 30 -0.06 -26.71 14.32
CA LEU A 30 0.06 -28.17 14.50
C LEU A 30 1.36 -28.72 13.90
N ILE A 31 1.95 -27.99 12.97
CA ILE A 31 3.29 -28.24 12.45
C ILE A 31 4.12 -26.96 12.47
N GLU A 32 5.40 -27.10 12.76
CA GLU A 32 6.41 -26.03 12.67
C GLU A 32 7.38 -26.39 11.55
N VAL A 33 7.45 -25.55 10.51
CA VAL A 33 8.31 -25.80 9.34
C VAL A 33 9.62 -25.03 9.49
N GLY A 34 10.69 -25.77 9.79
CA GLY A 34 12.05 -25.25 9.83
C GLY A 34 12.76 -25.36 8.48
N VAL A 35 14.03 -24.94 8.44
CA VAL A 35 14.86 -24.95 7.21
C VAL A 35 15.11 -26.36 6.67
N ALA A 36 15.15 -27.38 7.54
CA ALA A 36 15.51 -28.75 7.18
C ALA A 36 14.43 -29.79 7.50
N GLU A 37 13.50 -29.49 8.41
CA GLU A 37 12.48 -30.43 8.87
C GLU A 37 11.18 -29.72 9.24
N ALA A 38 10.07 -30.46 9.14
CA ALA A 38 8.79 -30.05 9.68
C ALA A 38 8.48 -30.91 10.91
N VAL A 39 8.16 -30.27 12.03
CA VAL A 39 7.98 -30.93 13.32
C VAL A 39 6.52 -30.79 13.76
N ALA A 40 5.89 -31.91 14.10
CA ALA A 40 4.55 -31.89 14.69
C ALA A 40 4.58 -31.27 16.09
N ARG A 41 3.63 -30.39 16.36
CA ARG A 41 3.46 -29.71 17.64
C ARG A 41 2.18 -30.19 18.32
N PRO A 42 2.17 -30.31 19.65
CA PRO A 42 0.93 -30.57 20.37
C PRO A 42 -0.03 -29.38 20.20
N PRO A 43 -1.34 -29.61 20.09
CA PRO A 43 -2.32 -28.53 20.01
C PRO A 43 -2.33 -27.72 21.32
N HIS A 44 -2.31 -26.40 21.21
CA HIS A 44 -2.29 -25.48 22.36
C HIS A 44 -3.59 -24.66 22.52
N ASP A 45 -4.52 -24.76 21.58
CA ASP A 45 -5.82 -24.07 21.59
C ASP A 45 -7.01 -25.03 21.49
N ASP A 46 -8.21 -24.50 21.71
CA ASP A 46 -9.46 -25.20 21.45
C ASP A 46 -9.56 -25.66 19.97
N PRO A 47 -10.06 -26.88 19.68
CA PRO A 47 -10.13 -27.40 18.32
C PRO A 47 -10.89 -26.50 17.32
N ALA A 48 -11.93 -25.77 17.74
CA ALA A 48 -12.63 -24.86 16.84
C ALA A 48 -11.75 -23.65 16.48
N GLN A 49 -10.99 -23.14 17.44
CA GLN A 49 -10.02 -22.06 17.20
C GLN A 49 -8.86 -22.51 16.31
N LEU A 50 -8.35 -23.74 16.49
CA LEU A 50 -7.34 -24.33 15.60
C LEU A 50 -7.89 -24.51 14.18
N TRP A 51 -9.13 -24.98 14.05
CA TRP A 51 -9.81 -25.10 12.77
C TRP A 51 -9.93 -23.74 12.06
N LEU A 52 -10.33 -22.69 12.78
CA LEU A 52 -10.49 -21.36 12.21
C LEU A 52 -9.15 -20.75 11.77
N LYS A 53 -8.09 -20.94 12.58
CA LYS A 53 -6.72 -20.55 12.20
C LYS A 53 -6.25 -21.28 10.93
N GLY A 54 -6.55 -22.56 10.82
CA GLY A 54 -6.25 -23.36 9.62
C GLY A 54 -7.00 -22.86 8.38
N LEU A 55 -8.30 -22.56 8.52
CA LEU A 55 -9.11 -21.99 7.44
C LEU A 55 -8.58 -20.62 7.01
N ASP A 56 -8.32 -19.71 7.96
CA ASP A 56 -7.76 -18.39 7.68
C ASP A 56 -6.40 -18.47 6.96
N ALA A 57 -5.56 -19.45 7.31
CA ALA A 57 -4.27 -19.66 6.66
C ALA A 57 -4.42 -20.15 5.21
N VAL A 58 -5.33 -21.09 4.95
CA VAL A 58 -5.60 -21.56 3.58
C VAL A 58 -6.18 -20.43 2.74
N LEU A 59 -7.17 -19.68 3.23
CA LEU A 59 -7.76 -18.57 2.47
C LEU A 59 -6.71 -17.48 2.17
N ARG A 60 -5.78 -17.22 3.09
CA ARG A 60 -4.65 -16.32 2.82
C ARG A 60 -3.71 -16.86 1.74
N ALA A 61 -3.38 -18.16 1.77
CA ALA A 61 -2.50 -18.79 0.78
C ALA A 61 -3.12 -18.85 -0.62
N GLU A 62 -4.44 -19.03 -0.70
CA GLU A 62 -5.24 -19.06 -1.93
C GLU A 62 -5.48 -17.66 -2.52
N SER A 63 -5.07 -16.60 -1.82
CA SER A 63 -5.21 -15.22 -2.28
C SER A 63 -3.89 -14.74 -2.90
N ALA A 64 -3.90 -14.32 -4.17
CA ALA A 64 -2.71 -13.76 -4.84
C ALA A 64 -2.67 -12.22 -4.83
N ASP A 65 -3.74 -11.56 -4.37
CA ASP A 65 -3.76 -10.11 -4.20
C ASP A 65 -2.73 -9.64 -3.15
N PRO A 66 -2.24 -8.40 -3.22
CA PRO A 66 -1.21 -7.90 -2.31
C PRO A 66 -1.58 -7.99 -0.82
N ARG A 67 -2.86 -7.84 -0.49
CA ARG A 67 -3.36 -7.92 0.90
C ARG A 67 -3.62 -9.36 1.35
N ARG A 68 -3.60 -10.32 0.42
CA ARG A 68 -3.90 -11.75 0.62
C ARG A 68 -5.30 -11.96 1.22
N ARG A 69 -6.31 -11.26 0.72
CA ARG A 69 -7.69 -11.27 1.27
C ARG A 69 -8.78 -11.72 0.31
N GLY A 70 -8.50 -11.85 -0.99
CA GLY A 70 -9.51 -12.15 -2.00
C GLY A 70 -10.33 -13.43 -1.70
N ALA A 71 -9.67 -14.54 -1.37
CA ALA A 71 -10.35 -15.80 -1.12
C ALA A 71 -11.16 -15.74 0.18
N PHE A 72 -10.67 -15.02 1.19
CA PHE A 72 -11.42 -14.75 2.42
C PHE A 72 -12.69 -13.96 2.15
N ALA A 73 -12.58 -12.87 1.37
CA ALA A 73 -13.72 -12.03 1.03
C ALA A 73 -14.80 -12.83 0.28
N LEU A 74 -14.40 -13.64 -0.70
CA LEU A 74 -15.31 -14.51 -1.45
C LEU A 74 -15.98 -15.56 -0.56
N CYS A 75 -15.21 -16.32 0.22
CA CYS A 75 -15.74 -17.36 1.10
C CYS A 75 -16.69 -16.81 2.17
N ARG A 76 -16.38 -15.64 2.74
CA ARG A 76 -17.28 -14.94 3.67
C ARG A 76 -18.58 -14.52 2.98
N ALA A 77 -18.51 -13.97 1.77
CA ALA A 77 -19.70 -13.59 1.01
C ALA A 77 -20.56 -14.79 0.62
N VAL A 78 -19.95 -15.92 0.25
CA VAL A 78 -20.64 -17.19 -0.03
C VAL A 78 -21.37 -17.71 1.21
N LEU A 79 -20.67 -17.84 2.35
CA LEU A 79 -21.30 -18.29 3.59
C LEU A 79 -22.44 -17.34 4.02
N THR A 80 -22.23 -16.02 3.90
CA THR A 80 -23.25 -15.02 4.23
C THR A 80 -24.48 -15.14 3.32
N ALA A 81 -24.30 -15.31 2.01
CA ALA A 81 -25.40 -15.47 1.07
C ALA A 81 -26.19 -16.76 1.33
N LEU A 82 -25.50 -17.87 1.59
CA LEU A 82 -26.15 -19.15 1.88
C LEU A 82 -26.85 -19.16 3.24
N ALA A 83 -26.26 -18.55 4.27
CA ALA A 83 -26.85 -18.47 5.61
C ALA A 83 -28.14 -17.64 5.63
N ASN A 84 -28.21 -16.58 4.82
CA ASN A 84 -29.39 -15.71 4.73
C ASN A 84 -30.41 -16.17 3.67
N GLY A 85 -30.09 -17.20 2.90
CA GLY A 85 -30.82 -17.57 1.69
C GLY A 85 -30.44 -16.67 0.50
N PRO A 86 -30.02 -17.25 -0.64
CA PRO A 86 -29.69 -16.47 -1.83
C PRO A 86 -30.88 -15.62 -2.29
N LEU A 87 -30.62 -14.35 -2.61
CA LEU A 87 -31.59 -13.47 -3.23
C LEU A 87 -31.96 -14.01 -4.60
N LEU A 88 -33.28 -14.06 -4.89
CA LEU A 88 -33.82 -14.55 -6.16
C LEU A 88 -33.39 -16.00 -6.49
N ASP A 89 -33.03 -16.79 -5.47
CA ASP A 89 -32.43 -18.12 -5.64
C ASP A 89 -31.13 -18.11 -6.49
N ASP A 90 -30.49 -16.94 -6.62
CA ASP A 90 -29.26 -16.72 -7.38
C ASP A 90 -28.10 -16.42 -6.43
N LEU A 91 -27.30 -17.45 -6.18
CA LEU A 91 -26.11 -17.36 -5.33
C LEU A 91 -25.06 -16.43 -5.93
N VAL A 92 -24.83 -16.49 -7.25
CA VAL A 92 -23.83 -15.66 -7.93
C VAL A 92 -24.17 -14.18 -7.75
N PHE A 93 -25.43 -13.82 -8.01
CA PHE A 93 -25.92 -12.46 -7.83
C PHE A 93 -25.80 -11.98 -6.37
N SER A 94 -26.17 -12.84 -5.42
CA SER A 94 -26.11 -12.53 -3.99
C SER A 94 -24.68 -12.25 -3.52
N VAL A 95 -23.74 -13.11 -3.93
CA VAL A 95 -22.32 -12.98 -3.59
C VAL A 95 -21.74 -11.74 -4.25
N HIS A 96 -22.02 -11.49 -5.53
CA HIS A 96 -21.59 -10.26 -6.21
C HIS A 96 -22.06 -8.99 -5.50
N ARG A 97 -23.32 -8.98 -5.05
CA ARG A 97 -23.88 -7.83 -4.32
C ARG A 97 -23.15 -7.60 -2.98
N LEU A 98 -22.86 -8.66 -2.24
CA LEU A 98 -22.13 -8.57 -0.97
C LEU A 98 -20.69 -8.08 -1.19
N LEU A 99 -20.02 -8.55 -2.24
CA LEU A 99 -18.65 -8.16 -2.56
C LEU A 99 -18.55 -6.71 -3.05
N LYS A 100 -19.52 -6.23 -3.82
CA LYS A 100 -19.55 -4.84 -4.33
C LYS A 100 -19.52 -3.79 -3.21
N GLY A 101 -20.01 -4.13 -2.02
CA GLY A 101 -19.97 -3.26 -0.84
C GLY A 101 -18.77 -3.47 0.07
N SER A 102 -17.86 -4.39 -0.25
CA SER A 102 -16.72 -4.76 0.58
C SER A 102 -15.41 -4.21 0.01
N GLU A 103 -14.48 -3.83 0.89
CA GLU A 103 -13.15 -3.32 0.52
C GLU A 103 -12.32 -4.30 -0.30
N ASP A 104 -12.50 -5.60 -0.05
CA ASP A 104 -11.73 -6.66 -0.71
C ASP A 104 -12.49 -7.26 -1.92
N GLY A 105 -13.54 -6.60 -2.41
CA GLY A 105 -14.37 -7.08 -3.51
C GLY A 105 -13.58 -7.31 -4.80
N ASP A 106 -12.69 -6.37 -5.13
CA ASP A 106 -11.88 -6.43 -6.35
C ASP A 106 -10.73 -7.46 -6.25
N ALA A 107 -10.32 -7.82 -5.04
CA ALA A 107 -9.30 -8.84 -4.79
C ALA A 107 -9.76 -10.26 -5.15
N VAL A 108 -11.07 -10.48 -5.29
CA VAL A 108 -11.66 -11.81 -5.56
C VAL A 108 -11.14 -12.43 -6.86
N ALA A 109 -10.93 -11.63 -7.91
CA ALA A 109 -10.42 -12.13 -9.19
C ALA A 109 -8.99 -12.71 -9.11
N SER A 110 -8.23 -12.35 -8.06
CA SER A 110 -6.88 -12.86 -7.80
C SER A 110 -6.86 -14.05 -6.83
N SER A 111 -8.00 -14.70 -6.60
CA SER A 111 -8.11 -15.84 -5.69
C SER A 111 -8.03 -17.17 -6.43
N PHE A 112 -7.65 -18.24 -5.73
CA PHE A 112 -7.67 -19.62 -6.21
C PHE A 112 -6.92 -19.82 -7.55
N GLY A 113 -5.76 -19.18 -7.69
CA GLY A 113 -4.91 -19.31 -8.88
C GLY A 113 -5.29 -18.43 -10.07
N GLY A 114 -6.29 -17.55 -9.96
CA GLY A 114 -6.55 -16.45 -10.92
C GLY A 114 -6.95 -16.90 -12.34
N ALA A 115 -7.36 -18.15 -12.52
CA ALA A 115 -7.79 -18.67 -13.83
C ALA A 115 -9.21 -18.23 -14.21
N GLU A 116 -10.03 -17.86 -13.23
CA GLU A 116 -11.41 -17.43 -13.40
C GLU A 116 -11.64 -16.06 -12.78
N LEU A 117 -12.44 -15.22 -13.46
CA LEU A 117 -12.79 -13.89 -12.97
C LEU A 117 -13.63 -13.94 -11.68
N PHE A 118 -14.34 -15.05 -11.44
CA PHE A 118 -15.19 -15.22 -10.28
C PHE A 118 -15.20 -16.69 -9.81
N PRO A 119 -14.23 -17.10 -8.99
CA PRO A 119 -13.98 -18.50 -8.64
C PRO A 119 -14.95 -19.05 -7.57
N LEU A 120 -16.26 -18.97 -7.84
CA LEU A 120 -17.31 -19.37 -6.89
C LEU A 120 -17.24 -20.86 -6.51
N ASP A 121 -17.00 -21.74 -7.48
CA ASP A 121 -16.93 -23.17 -7.20
C ASP A 121 -15.72 -23.52 -6.33
N ALA A 122 -14.56 -22.88 -6.53
CA ALA A 122 -13.39 -23.07 -5.69
C ALA A 122 -13.65 -22.65 -4.23
N ALA A 123 -14.39 -21.55 -4.02
CA ALA A 123 -14.81 -21.12 -2.69
C ALA A 123 -15.77 -22.13 -2.03
N LEU A 124 -16.75 -22.64 -2.78
CA LEU A 124 -17.68 -23.67 -2.30
C LEU A 124 -16.93 -24.97 -1.94
N ASP A 125 -15.96 -25.37 -2.74
CA ASP A 125 -15.15 -26.56 -2.51
C ASP A 125 -14.31 -26.44 -1.24
N VAL A 126 -13.61 -25.31 -1.04
CA VAL A 126 -12.83 -25.07 0.20
C VAL A 126 -13.72 -25.06 1.43
N LEU A 127 -14.86 -24.38 1.36
CA LEU A 127 -15.80 -24.32 2.49
C LEU A 127 -16.39 -25.70 2.81
N THR A 128 -16.62 -26.54 1.80
CA THR A 128 -17.08 -27.92 1.98
C THR A 128 -15.95 -28.82 2.53
N GLU A 129 -14.72 -28.67 2.03
CA GLU A 129 -13.53 -29.39 2.49
C GLU A 129 -13.25 -29.14 3.99
N PHE A 130 -13.44 -27.90 4.44
CA PHE A 130 -13.33 -27.53 5.85
C PHE A 130 -14.59 -27.86 6.68
N GLY A 131 -15.67 -28.33 6.06
CA GLY A 131 -16.93 -28.65 6.75
C GLY A 131 -17.74 -27.43 7.21
N ALA A 132 -17.45 -26.23 6.70
CA ALA A 132 -18.30 -25.05 6.86
C ALA A 132 -19.60 -25.18 6.05
N LEU A 133 -19.56 -25.95 4.96
CA LEU A 133 -20.71 -26.42 4.19
C LEU A 133 -20.85 -27.94 4.29
N ASP A 134 -22.07 -28.45 4.21
CA ASP A 134 -22.33 -29.88 4.02
C ASP A 134 -22.30 -30.28 2.53
N GLY A 135 -22.50 -31.57 2.24
CA GLY A 135 -22.49 -32.10 0.87
C GLY A 135 -23.61 -31.55 -0.03
N ASP A 136 -24.65 -30.95 0.55
CA ASP A 136 -25.74 -30.27 -0.17
C ASP A 136 -25.50 -28.75 -0.26
N ARG A 137 -24.30 -28.28 0.07
CA ARG A 137 -23.90 -26.86 0.13
C ARG A 137 -24.73 -26.03 1.12
N LYS A 138 -25.28 -26.65 2.18
CA LYS A 138 -25.93 -25.91 3.27
C LYS A 138 -24.92 -25.53 4.33
N VAL A 139 -25.11 -24.35 4.92
CA VAL A 139 -24.22 -23.84 5.98
C VAL A 139 -24.37 -24.70 7.24
N THR A 140 -23.26 -25.27 7.70
CA THR A 140 -23.23 -26.09 8.92
C THR A 140 -23.21 -25.22 10.18
N PRO A 141 -23.39 -25.77 11.38
CA PRO A 141 -23.16 -25.03 12.62
C PRO A 141 -21.74 -24.44 12.71
N LEU A 142 -20.74 -25.15 12.18
CA LEU A 142 -19.36 -24.68 12.13
C LEU A 142 -19.19 -23.50 11.16
N GLY A 143 -19.89 -23.53 10.02
CA GLY A 143 -19.94 -22.40 9.09
C GLY A 143 -20.61 -21.15 9.66
N HIS A 144 -21.71 -21.31 10.43
CA HIS A 144 -22.33 -20.19 11.14
C HIS A 144 -21.40 -19.62 12.22
N TRP A 145 -20.76 -20.48 12.99
CA TRP A 145 -19.79 -20.04 13.99
C TRP A 145 -18.59 -19.30 13.36
N ALA A 146 -18.08 -19.78 12.21
CA ALA A 146 -17.03 -19.09 11.47
C ALA A 146 -17.44 -17.68 11.03
N LEU A 147 -18.68 -17.52 10.55
CA LEU A 147 -19.24 -16.20 10.21
C LEU A 147 -19.28 -15.27 11.42
N ASP A 148 -19.75 -15.77 12.58
CA ASP A 148 -19.81 -14.98 13.80
C ASP A 148 -18.42 -14.56 14.28
N GLU A 149 -17.43 -15.46 14.23
CA GLU A 149 -16.05 -15.15 14.60
C GLU A 149 -15.40 -14.16 13.63
N TRP A 150 -15.61 -14.29 12.32
CA TRP A 150 -15.14 -13.32 11.35
C TRP A 150 -15.80 -11.96 11.56
N ALA A 151 -17.12 -11.90 11.79
CA ALA A 151 -17.82 -10.67 12.10
C ALA A 151 -17.34 -10.02 13.40
N ALA A 152 -16.98 -10.82 14.42
CA ALA A 152 -16.43 -10.32 15.68
C ALA A 152 -15.01 -9.72 15.53
N ARG A 153 -14.24 -10.19 14.54
CA ARG A 153 -12.90 -9.69 14.21
C ARG A 153 -12.94 -8.47 13.29
N GLU A 154 -14.01 -8.29 12.53
CA GLU A 154 -14.14 -7.13 11.66
C GLU A 154 -14.23 -5.83 12.47
N PRO A 155 -13.39 -4.82 12.17
CA PRO A 155 -13.57 -3.50 12.73
C PRO A 155 -14.99 -3.05 12.46
N ARG A 156 -15.69 -2.56 13.50
CA ARG A 156 -17.04 -1.98 13.31
C ARG A 156 -16.98 -0.98 12.16
N PRO A 157 -17.95 -0.96 11.23
CA PRO A 157 -17.92 -0.05 10.10
C PRO A 157 -17.79 1.40 10.57
N VAL A 158 -17.13 2.23 9.77
CA VAL A 158 -17.15 3.67 9.97
C VAL A 158 -18.53 4.19 9.59
N THR A 159 -19.18 4.87 10.53
CA THR A 159 -20.49 5.49 10.33
C THR A 159 -20.42 6.98 10.65
N PRO A 160 -21.36 7.80 10.15
CA PRO A 160 -21.38 9.22 10.45
C PRO A 160 -21.41 9.56 11.96
N GLU A 161 -21.94 8.68 12.81
CA GLU A 161 -22.06 8.91 14.27
C GLU A 161 -20.74 8.71 15.02
N LEU A 162 -19.73 8.11 14.40
CA LEU A 162 -18.43 7.89 15.03
C LEU A 162 -17.81 9.24 15.42
N ARG A 163 -17.21 9.34 16.60
CA ARG A 163 -16.55 10.59 17.00
C ARG A 163 -15.28 10.80 16.17
N ALA A 164 -15.00 12.03 15.76
CA ALA A 164 -13.81 12.38 14.97
C ALA A 164 -12.51 11.80 15.56
N ALA A 165 -12.28 11.93 16.88
CA ALA A 165 -11.10 11.35 17.53
C ALA A 165 -11.02 9.81 17.42
N GLN A 166 -12.16 9.11 17.49
CA GLN A 166 -12.20 7.66 17.29
C GLN A 166 -12.00 7.26 15.84
N LEU A 167 -12.46 8.11 14.90
CA LEU A 167 -12.16 7.94 13.48
C LEU A 167 -10.66 8.04 13.25
N LEU A 168 -9.98 9.07 13.77
CA LEU A 168 -8.54 9.26 13.56
C LEU A 168 -7.72 8.03 13.97
N GLY A 169 -8.02 7.43 15.12
CA GLY A 169 -7.36 6.19 15.56
C GLY A 169 -7.60 4.99 14.64
N ARG A 170 -8.67 5.00 13.85
CA ARG A 170 -8.94 3.98 12.81
C ARG A 170 -8.27 4.30 11.48
N LEU A 171 -8.12 5.58 11.13
CA LEU A 171 -7.48 6.00 9.89
C LEU A 171 -5.95 5.96 9.98
N ALA A 172 -5.40 6.29 11.14
CA ALA A 172 -3.97 6.35 11.41
C ALA A 172 -3.14 5.15 10.92
N PRO A 173 -3.54 3.88 11.16
CA PRO A 173 -2.77 2.72 10.71
C PRO A 173 -3.01 2.34 9.25
N LEU A 174 -3.96 2.98 8.56
CA LEU A 174 -4.34 2.60 7.20
C LEU A 174 -3.46 3.30 6.16
N PRO A 175 -3.24 2.67 4.99
CA PRO A 175 -2.79 3.36 3.78
C PRO A 175 -3.71 4.54 3.43
N ALA A 176 -3.17 5.57 2.76
CA ALA A 176 -3.89 6.82 2.49
C ALA A 176 -5.18 6.62 1.67
N ASP A 177 -5.15 5.74 0.66
CA ASP A 177 -6.31 5.37 -0.15
C ASP A 177 -7.42 4.75 0.70
N GLU A 178 -7.08 3.79 1.55
CA GLU A 178 -8.05 3.14 2.45
C GLU A 178 -8.58 4.12 3.50
N ALA A 179 -7.70 4.94 4.08
CA ALA A 179 -8.09 5.98 5.04
C ALA A 179 -9.09 6.98 4.42
N TRP A 180 -8.87 7.36 3.16
CA TRP A 180 -9.78 8.21 2.39
C TRP A 180 -11.17 7.58 2.23
N HIS A 181 -11.24 6.31 1.80
CA HIS A 181 -12.52 5.60 1.64
C HIS A 181 -13.31 5.49 2.96
N GLN A 182 -12.62 5.15 4.06
CA GLN A 182 -13.26 5.13 5.39
C GLN A 182 -13.72 6.52 5.81
N ALA A 183 -12.92 7.56 5.55
CA ALA A 183 -13.30 8.93 5.85
C ALA A 183 -14.56 9.33 5.06
N LEU A 184 -14.66 9.03 3.77
CA LEU A 184 -15.84 9.36 2.96
C LEU A 184 -17.14 8.77 3.54
N ARG A 185 -17.09 7.55 4.11
CA ARG A 185 -18.24 6.97 4.84
C ARG A 185 -18.60 7.79 6.08
N TRP A 186 -17.60 8.28 6.81
CA TRP A 186 -17.83 9.18 7.94
C TRP A 186 -18.39 10.54 7.50
N PHE A 187 -17.98 11.07 6.36
CA PHE A 187 -18.47 12.34 5.83
C PHE A 187 -19.90 12.27 5.29
N GLU A 188 -20.48 11.07 5.10
CA GLU A 188 -21.79 10.88 4.48
C GLU A 188 -22.86 11.87 5.00
N GLY A 189 -23.43 12.65 4.07
CA GLY A 189 -24.47 13.65 4.36
C GLY A 189 -23.97 14.98 4.95
N ARG A 190 -22.66 15.18 5.10
CA ARG A 190 -22.05 16.42 5.62
C ARG A 190 -21.42 17.26 4.51
N ARG A 191 -21.33 18.57 4.72
CA ARG A 191 -20.50 19.42 3.85
C ARG A 191 -19.01 19.16 4.16
N PRO A 192 -18.14 19.05 3.15
CA PRO A 192 -16.71 18.82 3.35
C PRO A 192 -16.06 19.80 4.34
N VAL A 193 -16.36 21.09 4.24
CA VAL A 193 -15.83 22.11 5.17
C VAL A 193 -16.19 21.86 6.64
N ASP A 194 -17.39 21.34 6.93
CA ASP A 194 -17.84 21.09 8.31
C ASP A 194 -17.16 19.86 8.89
N GLY A 195 -17.01 18.80 8.09
CA GLY A 195 -16.29 17.60 8.51
C GLY A 195 -14.79 17.86 8.64
N ALA A 196 -14.20 18.64 7.71
CA ALA A 196 -12.81 19.07 7.78
C ALA A 196 -12.52 19.86 9.06
N ALA A 197 -13.36 20.84 9.41
CA ALA A 197 -13.21 21.59 10.66
C ALA A 197 -13.24 20.67 11.90
N GLN A 198 -14.11 19.65 11.90
CA GLN A 198 -14.17 18.67 12.99
C GLN A 198 -12.91 17.79 13.07
N LEU A 199 -12.39 17.31 11.93
CA LEU A 199 -11.17 16.52 11.89
C LEU A 199 -9.95 17.33 12.31
N LEU A 200 -9.80 18.56 11.82
CA LEU A 200 -8.71 19.46 12.21
C LEU A 200 -8.77 19.80 13.71
N HIS A 201 -9.97 19.99 14.26
CA HIS A 201 -10.12 20.20 15.69
C HIS A 201 -9.76 18.95 16.51
N ALA A 202 -10.20 17.76 16.10
CA ALA A 202 -9.82 16.51 16.76
C ALA A 202 -8.32 16.26 16.67
N ALA A 203 -7.73 16.56 15.50
CA ALA A 203 -6.33 16.41 15.21
C ALA A 203 -5.49 17.20 16.23
N GLU A 204 -5.87 18.42 16.63
CA GLU A 204 -5.17 19.25 17.63
C GLU A 204 -4.75 18.47 18.88
N PHE A 205 -5.56 17.50 19.32
CA PHE A 205 -5.32 16.69 20.52
C PHE A 205 -4.80 15.28 20.25
N ALA A 206 -4.64 14.91 18.98
CA ALA A 206 -4.28 13.56 18.54
C ALA A 206 -2.76 13.30 18.60
N SER A 207 -2.37 12.04 18.44
CA SER A 207 -0.97 11.67 18.19
C SER A 207 -0.47 12.18 16.82
N PRO A 208 0.85 12.22 16.54
CA PRO A 208 1.37 12.62 15.24
C PRO A 208 0.80 11.82 14.05
N VAL A 209 0.69 10.50 14.17
CA VAL A 209 0.16 9.62 13.09
C VAL A 209 -1.32 9.91 12.81
N GLU A 210 -2.13 10.09 13.86
CA GLU A 210 -3.55 10.42 13.76
C GLU A 210 -3.76 11.83 13.19
N ARG A 211 -2.89 12.76 13.57
CA ARG A 211 -2.91 14.11 13.02
C ARG A 211 -2.61 14.08 11.54
N VAL A 212 -1.54 13.41 11.11
CA VAL A 212 -1.18 13.28 9.68
C VAL A 212 -2.33 12.63 8.89
N ALA A 213 -2.97 11.59 9.42
CA ALA A 213 -4.16 11.00 8.81
C ALA A 213 -5.30 12.01 8.61
N ALA A 214 -5.54 12.87 9.61
CA ALA A 214 -6.53 13.94 9.49
C ALA A 214 -6.14 14.95 8.39
N ILE A 215 -4.85 15.33 8.31
CA ILE A 215 -4.34 16.30 7.33
C ILE A 215 -4.49 15.76 5.91
N GLU A 216 -4.10 14.50 5.66
CA GLU A 216 -4.21 13.85 4.36
C GLU A 216 -5.68 13.77 3.88
N VAL A 217 -6.58 13.34 4.77
CA VAL A 217 -8.02 13.32 4.46
C VAL A 217 -8.55 14.72 4.18
N VAL A 218 -8.18 15.73 4.97
CA VAL A 218 -8.70 17.08 4.72
C VAL A 218 -8.12 17.65 3.42
N ALA A 219 -6.84 17.41 3.13
CA ALA A 219 -6.18 17.85 1.91
C ALA A 219 -6.87 17.30 0.65
N GLY A 220 -7.35 16.06 0.68
CA GLY A 220 -8.03 15.42 -0.45
C GLY A 220 -9.32 16.11 -0.94
N PHE A 221 -9.90 17.00 -0.15
CA PHE A 221 -11.07 17.79 -0.55
C PHE A 221 -10.74 19.08 -1.33
N GLY A 222 -9.45 19.40 -1.53
CA GLY A 222 -9.04 20.53 -2.35
C GLY A 222 -9.45 21.90 -1.79
N ASP A 223 -9.88 22.81 -2.66
CA ASP A 223 -10.21 24.21 -2.33
C ASP A 223 -11.47 24.36 -1.47
N GLU A 224 -12.39 23.39 -1.52
CA GLU A 224 -13.66 23.41 -0.77
C GLU A 224 -13.46 23.53 0.75
N VAL A 225 -12.30 23.12 1.26
CA VAL A 225 -11.97 23.13 2.69
C VAL A 225 -10.98 24.24 3.11
N LEU A 226 -10.61 25.15 2.20
CA LEU A 226 -9.76 26.31 2.52
C LEU A 226 -10.24 27.10 3.75
N PRO A 227 -11.55 27.36 3.97
CA PRO A 227 -12.00 28.03 5.18
C PRO A 227 -11.66 27.26 6.47
N ALA A 228 -11.66 25.92 6.44
CA ALA A 228 -11.30 25.10 7.59
C ALA A 228 -9.79 25.21 7.90
N TRP A 229 -8.94 25.25 6.86
CA TRP A 229 -7.51 25.47 7.00
C TRP A 229 -7.17 26.83 7.65
N HIS A 230 -7.86 27.90 7.25
CA HIS A 230 -7.70 29.21 7.87
C HIS A 230 -8.03 29.20 9.36
N VAL A 231 -9.11 28.54 9.78
CA VAL A 231 -9.46 28.39 11.20
C VAL A 231 -8.37 27.62 11.94
N ALA A 232 -7.80 26.60 11.31
CA ALA A 232 -6.80 25.73 11.91
C ALA A 232 -5.44 26.41 12.17
N LEU A 233 -5.18 27.58 11.56
CA LEU A 233 -4.01 28.41 11.90
C LEU A 233 -3.99 28.87 13.36
N SER A 234 -5.14 28.83 14.05
CA SER A 234 -5.27 29.15 15.48
C SER A 234 -4.91 27.98 16.41
N TYR A 235 -4.82 26.75 15.88
CA TYR A 235 -4.50 25.55 16.64
C TYR A 235 -2.99 25.37 16.79
N ARG A 236 -2.50 24.93 17.94
CA ARG A 236 -1.05 24.91 18.20
C ARG A 236 -0.34 23.82 17.40
N ASN A 237 -0.93 22.64 17.36
CA ASN A 237 -0.32 21.45 16.77
C ASN A 237 -0.71 21.27 15.30
N VAL A 238 -1.87 21.79 14.89
CA VAL A 238 -2.33 21.74 13.49
C VAL A 238 -1.85 22.93 12.66
N ARG A 239 -1.54 24.08 13.27
CA ARG A 239 -1.07 25.28 12.54
C ARG A 239 0.05 25.01 11.54
N PRO A 240 1.14 24.28 11.84
CA PRO A 240 2.19 24.03 10.86
C PRO A 240 1.64 23.34 9.61
N HIS A 241 0.75 22.36 9.78
CA HIS A 241 0.13 21.67 8.66
C HIS A 241 -0.78 22.60 7.87
N ALA A 242 -1.60 23.40 8.55
CA ALA A 242 -2.47 24.37 7.91
C ALA A 242 -1.70 25.45 7.12
N ALA A 243 -0.59 25.94 7.66
CA ALA A 243 0.27 26.90 6.96
C ALA A 243 0.93 26.27 5.71
N ALA A 244 1.38 25.01 5.80
CA ALA A 244 1.92 24.28 4.66
C ALA A 244 0.86 24.06 3.58
N MET A 245 -0.36 23.69 3.98
CA MET A 245 -1.47 23.47 3.07
C MET A 245 -1.89 24.75 2.34
N LEU A 246 -2.01 25.87 3.05
CA LEU A 246 -2.35 27.16 2.44
C LEU A 246 -1.24 27.68 1.51
N GLU A 247 0.03 27.41 1.80
CA GLU A 247 1.16 27.78 0.93
C GLU A 247 1.04 27.13 -0.47
N MET A 248 0.45 25.94 -0.59
CA MET A 248 0.18 25.28 -1.89
C MET A 248 -0.89 25.99 -2.73
N TRP A 249 -1.69 26.85 -2.11
CA TRP A 249 -2.73 27.66 -2.76
C TRP A 249 -2.32 29.13 -2.88
N ASP A 250 -1.02 29.45 -2.74
CA ASP A 250 -0.49 30.81 -2.68
C ASP A 250 -1.12 31.68 -1.56
N GLU A 251 -1.57 31.03 -0.47
CA GLU A 251 -2.22 31.66 0.68
C GLU A 251 -1.44 31.41 2.00
N GLY A 252 -1.87 32.08 3.07
CA GLY A 252 -1.40 31.80 4.43
C GLY A 252 -0.11 32.51 4.87
N PRO A 253 0.29 32.33 6.14
CA PRO A 253 1.38 33.09 6.76
C PRO A 253 2.79 32.54 6.47
N GLY A 254 2.89 31.42 5.75
CA GLY A 254 4.14 30.65 5.57
C GLY A 254 4.63 29.94 6.83
N LEU A 255 5.69 29.14 6.67
CA LEU A 255 6.28 28.33 7.73
C LEU A 255 7.58 28.90 8.29
N SER A 256 7.68 29.02 9.61
CA SER A 256 8.96 29.22 10.30
C SER A 256 9.85 27.97 10.20
N GLY A 257 11.17 28.12 10.41
CA GLY A 257 12.10 26.99 10.40
C GLY A 257 11.81 25.95 11.49
N ALA A 258 11.24 26.35 12.63
CA ALA A 258 10.83 25.42 13.68
C ALA A 258 9.58 24.63 13.26
N GLU A 259 8.59 25.29 12.65
CA GLU A 259 7.39 24.63 12.11
C GLU A 259 7.74 23.65 10.99
N ARG A 260 8.69 23.99 10.09
CA ARG A 260 9.20 23.06 9.07
C ARG A 260 9.78 21.79 9.70
N ARG A 261 10.64 21.91 10.71
CA ARG A 261 11.21 20.73 11.40
C ARG A 261 10.16 19.88 12.10
N ARG A 262 9.15 20.54 12.69
CA ARG A 262 8.03 19.85 13.32
C ARG A 262 7.22 19.04 12.30
N LEU A 263 6.92 19.60 11.13
CA LEU A 263 6.26 18.86 10.05
C LEU A 263 7.05 17.62 9.64
N VAL A 264 8.35 17.78 9.36
CA VAL A 264 9.22 16.64 8.99
C VAL A 264 9.19 15.57 10.10
N THR A 265 9.20 15.98 11.37
CA THR A 265 9.18 15.06 12.50
C THR A 265 7.86 14.31 12.63
N GLU A 266 6.72 15.00 12.52
CA GLU A 266 5.40 14.36 12.66
C GLU A 266 5.13 13.38 11.52
N TYR A 267 5.46 13.74 10.27
CA TYR A 267 5.34 12.81 9.14
C TYR A 267 6.33 11.65 9.22
N ALA A 268 7.56 11.86 9.71
CA ALA A 268 8.49 10.75 9.94
C ALA A 268 7.99 9.77 11.01
N LEU A 269 7.34 10.28 12.07
CA LEU A 269 6.68 9.43 13.07
C LEU A 269 5.49 8.68 12.47
N SER A 270 4.69 9.34 11.63
CA SER A 270 3.58 8.71 10.90
C SER A 270 4.07 7.57 10.00
N ALA A 271 5.09 7.84 9.17
CA ALA A 271 5.73 6.86 8.30
C ALA A 271 6.28 5.67 9.09
N ARG A 272 6.92 5.93 10.24
CA ARG A 272 7.43 4.89 11.13
C ARG A 272 6.33 3.97 11.64
N GLU A 273 5.19 4.54 12.02
CA GLU A 273 4.08 3.78 12.60
C GLU A 273 3.28 3.00 11.54
N ARG A 274 3.07 3.58 10.35
CA ARG A 274 2.34 2.94 9.24
C ARG A 274 3.16 1.91 8.49
N SER A 275 4.42 2.23 8.20
CA SER A 275 5.24 1.53 7.20
C SER A 275 6.60 1.08 7.74
N GLY A 276 6.89 1.36 9.01
CA GLY A 276 8.11 0.93 9.69
C GLY A 276 9.29 1.90 9.56
N VAL A 277 10.38 1.54 10.24
CA VAL A 277 11.57 2.40 10.38
C VAL A 277 12.27 2.73 9.05
N GLU A 278 12.22 1.83 8.07
CA GLU A 278 12.83 2.03 6.75
C GLU A 278 12.18 3.20 6.01
N GLU A 279 10.85 3.25 6.01
CA GLU A 279 10.10 4.31 5.36
C GLU A 279 10.35 5.67 6.03
N ALA A 280 10.35 5.69 7.37
CA ALA A 280 10.70 6.88 8.13
C ALA A 280 12.14 7.36 7.86
N TYR A 281 13.10 6.43 7.74
CA TYR A 281 14.49 6.74 7.42
C TYR A 281 14.61 7.43 6.06
N HIS A 282 13.99 6.86 5.03
CA HIS A 282 14.03 7.43 3.71
C HIS A 282 13.29 8.77 3.63
N TYR A 283 12.11 8.90 4.26
CA TYR A 283 11.37 10.15 4.35
C TYR A 283 12.21 11.29 4.92
N VAL A 284 12.94 11.04 6.02
CA VAL A 284 13.81 12.03 6.67
C VAL A 284 15.03 12.35 5.82
N ARG A 285 15.64 11.32 5.21
CA ARG A 285 16.78 11.49 4.31
C ARG A 285 16.44 12.38 3.11
N ASP A 286 15.27 12.19 2.52
CA ASP A 286 14.77 12.98 1.39
C ASP A 286 14.52 14.45 1.76
N ARG A 287 14.39 14.76 3.06
CA ARG A 287 14.10 16.12 3.58
C ARG A 287 15.29 16.82 4.24
N GLY A 288 16.51 16.35 4.00
CA GLY A 288 17.73 16.96 4.54
C GLY A 288 18.31 16.25 5.77
N GLY A 289 17.93 15.00 5.97
CA GLY A 289 18.51 14.13 7.00
C GLY A 289 18.10 14.50 8.42
N LEU A 290 18.88 14.01 9.40
CA LEU A 290 18.53 14.17 10.82
C LEU A 290 18.40 15.64 11.27
N ASP A 291 19.07 16.59 10.60
CA ASP A 291 18.98 18.01 10.95
C ASP A 291 17.63 18.64 10.58
N ALA A 292 16.86 17.97 9.71
CA ALA A 292 15.49 18.35 9.37
C ALA A 292 14.48 17.95 10.47
N LEU A 293 14.85 17.10 11.42
CA LEU A 293 13.99 16.74 12.55
C LEU A 293 14.04 17.78 13.68
N GLU A 294 13.05 17.79 14.55
CA GLU A 294 13.10 18.53 15.81
C GLU A 294 14.26 18.02 16.68
N PRO A 295 15.02 18.91 17.36
CA PRO A 295 16.09 18.50 18.26
C PRO A 295 15.62 17.53 19.36
N GLU A 296 14.38 17.69 19.82
CA GLU A 296 13.76 16.93 20.91
C GLU A 296 13.35 15.52 20.49
N ALA A 297 13.30 15.22 19.18
CA ALA A 297 12.93 13.90 18.62
C ALA A 297 14.04 12.84 18.79
N THR A 298 14.64 12.78 19.98
CA THR A 298 15.83 11.99 20.31
C THR A 298 15.63 10.49 20.11
N ALA A 299 14.45 9.95 20.44
CA ALA A 299 14.13 8.54 20.25
C ALA A 299 14.13 8.14 18.77
N LEU A 300 13.41 8.91 17.93
CA LEU A 300 13.38 8.71 16.48
C LEU A 300 14.78 8.88 15.88
N ARG A 301 15.50 9.96 16.21
CA ARG A 301 16.86 10.21 15.73
C ARG A 301 17.81 9.04 16.01
N ARG A 302 17.73 8.43 17.20
CA ARG A 302 18.54 7.27 17.58
C ARG A 302 18.18 6.03 16.76
N GLU A 303 16.90 5.77 16.61
CA GLU A 303 16.39 4.62 15.84
C GLU A 303 16.77 4.72 14.35
N LEU A 304 16.57 5.89 13.74
CA LEU A 304 16.95 6.11 12.35
C LEU A 304 18.46 6.01 12.14
N ARG A 305 19.29 6.46 13.10
CA ARG A 305 20.74 6.28 13.03
C ARG A 305 21.14 4.82 13.09
N ALA A 306 20.54 4.04 13.99
CA ALA A 306 20.79 2.60 14.08
C ALA A 306 20.37 1.88 12.78
N PHE A 307 19.24 2.26 12.20
CA PHE A 307 18.81 1.73 10.90
C PHE A 307 19.81 2.08 9.79
N ALA A 308 20.26 3.33 9.74
CA ALA A 308 21.23 3.82 8.75
C ALA A 308 22.57 3.08 8.77
N GLU A 309 23.00 2.53 9.93
CA GLU A 309 24.20 1.72 10.07
C GLU A 309 24.05 0.31 9.45
N SER A 310 22.81 -0.17 9.32
CA SER A 310 22.48 -1.52 8.85
C SER A 310 21.95 -1.58 7.42
N VAL A 311 21.37 -0.49 6.92
CA VAL A 311 20.71 -0.45 5.62
C VAL A 311 21.72 -0.49 4.47
N ARG A 312 21.45 -1.30 3.44
CA ARG A 312 22.20 -1.27 2.19
C ARG A 312 21.41 -0.50 1.14
N LEU A 313 21.86 0.71 0.86
CA LEU A 313 21.31 1.53 -0.22
C LEU A 313 21.79 1.00 -1.57
N THR A 314 20.91 1.00 -2.56
CA THR A 314 21.19 0.52 -3.92
C THR A 314 20.73 1.53 -4.96
N VAL A 315 21.27 1.42 -6.17
CA VAL A 315 20.85 2.21 -7.33
C VAL A 315 20.39 1.28 -8.44
N TYR A 316 19.33 1.67 -9.13
CA TYR A 316 18.79 0.94 -10.27
C TYR A 316 19.32 1.54 -11.57
N GLN A 317 19.79 0.67 -12.46
CA GLN A 317 19.93 1.01 -13.87
C GLN A 317 18.62 0.68 -14.56
N LEU A 318 17.85 1.72 -14.87
CA LEU A 318 16.61 1.63 -15.62
C LEU A 318 16.88 1.83 -17.11
N LYS A 319 16.13 1.12 -17.95
CA LYS A 319 15.98 1.44 -19.37
C LYS A 319 14.58 1.94 -19.62
N ILE A 320 14.47 3.13 -20.20
CA ILE A 320 13.22 3.77 -20.55
C ILE A 320 13.08 3.76 -22.06
N THR A 321 11.96 3.22 -22.56
CA THR A 321 11.69 3.07 -23.98
C THR A 321 10.36 3.74 -24.32
N VAL A 322 10.35 4.64 -25.31
CA VAL A 322 9.12 5.26 -25.81
C VAL A 322 8.41 4.25 -26.74
N THR A 323 7.18 3.88 -26.40
CA THR A 323 6.40 2.89 -27.14
C THR A 323 5.92 3.49 -28.48
N GLY A 324 5.84 2.66 -29.52
CA GLY A 324 5.27 3.06 -30.83
C GLY A 324 6.13 3.96 -31.72
N ARG A 325 7.34 4.36 -31.30
CA ARG A 325 8.23 5.21 -32.11
C ARG A 325 9.06 4.42 -33.14
N LYS A 326 9.19 4.98 -34.35
CA LYS A 326 10.09 4.49 -35.41
C LYS A 326 10.90 5.66 -35.99
N PRO A 327 12.24 5.68 -35.88
CA PRO A 327 13.09 4.70 -35.20
C PRO A 327 12.86 4.63 -33.67
N PRO A 328 13.25 3.53 -32.99
CA PRO A 328 13.08 3.38 -31.55
C PRO A 328 13.81 4.48 -30.76
N GLN A 329 13.12 5.07 -29.78
CA GLN A 329 13.66 6.06 -28.86
C GLN A 329 13.76 5.46 -27.46
N TRP A 330 14.95 5.48 -26.87
CA TRP A 330 15.20 4.98 -25.52
C TRP A 330 16.41 5.65 -24.86
N TRP A 331 16.48 5.59 -23.54
CA TRP A 331 17.65 5.97 -22.74
C TRP A 331 17.82 5.08 -21.51
N ARG A 332 19.00 5.14 -20.88
CA ARG A 332 19.28 4.49 -19.60
C ARG A 332 19.54 5.51 -18.52
N LEU A 333 18.86 5.31 -17.40
CA LEU A 333 18.91 6.15 -16.22
C LEU A 333 19.47 5.34 -15.06
N VAL A 334 20.38 5.90 -14.28
CA VAL A 334 20.77 5.36 -12.98
C VAL A 334 20.23 6.27 -11.89
N ILE A 335 19.46 5.71 -10.97
CA ILE A 335 18.72 6.42 -9.94
C ILE A 335 18.66 5.58 -8.65
N PRO A 336 18.62 6.18 -7.44
CA PRO A 336 18.52 5.39 -6.21
C PRO A 336 17.24 4.56 -6.17
N ALA A 337 17.33 3.32 -5.68
CA ALA A 337 16.18 2.42 -5.58
C ALA A 337 15.13 2.93 -4.59
N SER A 338 15.56 3.76 -3.62
CA SER A 338 14.69 4.30 -2.58
C SER A 338 13.84 5.48 -3.02
N VAL A 339 14.01 6.04 -4.22
CA VAL A 339 13.18 7.17 -4.65
C VAL A 339 11.71 6.77 -4.78
N THR A 340 10.79 7.71 -4.59
CA THR A 340 9.37 7.51 -4.87
C THR A 340 9.10 7.52 -6.37
N LEU A 341 7.93 7.05 -6.79
CA LEU A 341 7.51 7.16 -8.18
C LEU A 341 7.37 8.62 -8.63
N GLY A 342 6.96 9.53 -7.75
CA GLY A 342 6.94 10.96 -8.10
C GLY A 342 8.33 11.55 -8.38
N VAL A 343 9.37 11.18 -7.62
CA VAL A 343 10.76 11.58 -7.95
C VAL A 343 11.22 10.94 -9.27
N LEU A 344 10.72 9.74 -9.59
CA LEU A 344 10.95 9.16 -10.91
C LEU A 344 10.22 9.96 -12.01
N ALA A 345 8.99 10.41 -11.80
CA ALA A 345 8.25 11.24 -12.75
C ALA A 345 9.00 12.55 -13.07
N GLU A 346 9.52 13.23 -12.05
CA GLU A 346 10.42 14.39 -12.21
C GLU A 346 11.64 14.03 -13.08
N ALA A 347 12.31 12.90 -12.79
CA ALA A 347 13.45 12.43 -13.57
C ALA A 347 13.11 11.99 -15.00
N LEU A 348 11.82 11.78 -15.29
CA LEU A 348 11.29 11.47 -16.62
C LEU A 348 10.70 12.69 -17.33
N ASP A 349 10.93 13.90 -16.80
CA ASP A 349 10.49 15.19 -17.35
C ASP A 349 8.95 15.33 -17.40
N ALA A 350 8.21 14.84 -16.40
CA ALA A 350 6.74 14.94 -16.31
C ALA A 350 6.21 16.05 -15.38
N ASP A 351 7.09 16.89 -14.86
CA ASP A 351 6.73 18.00 -13.95
C ASP A 351 5.65 18.91 -14.55
N GLY A 352 4.55 19.09 -13.83
CA GLY A 352 3.41 19.93 -14.21
C GLY A 352 2.49 19.36 -15.31
N GLU A 353 2.72 18.13 -15.78
CA GLU A 353 1.90 17.46 -16.79
C GLU A 353 1.12 16.30 -16.17
N GLU A 354 -0.10 16.03 -16.65
CA GLU A 354 -0.87 14.87 -16.21
C GLU A 354 -0.15 13.58 -16.60
N HIS A 355 0.15 12.74 -15.60
CA HIS A 355 0.89 11.51 -15.77
C HIS A 355 0.44 10.44 -14.77
N HIS A 356 0.74 9.18 -15.10
CA HIS A 356 0.57 8.07 -14.17
C HIS A 356 1.51 6.93 -14.51
N PHE A 357 1.80 6.11 -13.51
CA PHE A 357 2.47 4.83 -13.62
C PHE A 357 1.44 3.71 -13.56
N GLU A 358 1.71 2.60 -14.25
CA GLU A 358 0.96 1.37 -14.08
C GLU A 358 1.93 0.20 -13.89
N ALA A 359 1.75 -0.53 -12.78
CA ALA A 359 2.51 -1.74 -12.47
C ALA A 359 1.60 -2.79 -11.85
N ASP A 360 1.66 -4.02 -12.36
CA ASP A 360 0.86 -5.15 -11.88
C ASP A 360 -0.65 -4.84 -11.74
N GLY A 361 -1.19 -4.08 -12.69
CA GLY A 361 -2.61 -3.67 -12.73
C GLY A 361 -2.98 -2.55 -11.76
N VAL A 362 -2.03 -2.03 -10.98
CA VAL A 362 -2.22 -0.89 -10.08
C VAL A 362 -1.70 0.38 -10.75
N ARG A 363 -2.50 1.45 -10.69
CA ARG A 363 -2.10 2.78 -11.14
C ARG A 363 -1.62 3.65 -9.99
N TYR A 364 -0.61 4.46 -10.26
CA TYR A 364 -0.06 5.45 -9.34
C TYR A 364 -0.02 6.81 -10.06
N ALA A 365 -0.52 7.85 -9.41
CA ALA A 365 -0.61 9.19 -9.99
C ALA A 365 -0.25 10.25 -8.96
N ASP A 366 0.06 11.45 -9.44
CA ASP A 366 0.26 12.64 -8.60
C ASP A 366 -1.10 13.10 -8.01
N PRO A 367 -1.23 13.17 -6.66
CA PRO A 367 -2.44 13.64 -6.00
C PRO A 367 -2.92 15.02 -6.44
N PHE A 368 -2.02 15.86 -6.96
CA PHE A 368 -2.35 17.18 -7.48
C PHE A 368 -3.36 17.14 -8.64
N PHE A 369 -3.30 16.11 -9.49
CA PHE A 369 -4.28 15.92 -10.58
C PHE A 369 -5.55 15.19 -10.12
N GLY A 370 -5.64 14.83 -8.84
CA GLY A 370 -6.70 14.02 -8.26
C GLY A 370 -6.46 12.53 -8.52
N LEU A 371 -6.58 11.72 -7.46
CA LEU A 371 -6.26 10.29 -7.54
C LEU A 371 -7.40 9.43 -8.12
N GLY A 372 -8.67 9.76 -7.87
CA GLY A 372 -9.76 8.85 -8.23
C GLY A 372 -9.60 7.49 -7.55
N GLU A 373 -9.40 6.43 -8.34
CA GLU A 373 -9.08 5.06 -7.87
C GLU A 373 -7.57 4.75 -7.85
N ASP A 374 -6.73 5.68 -8.32
CA ASP A 374 -5.28 5.52 -8.39
C ASP A 374 -4.63 5.73 -7.02
N ARG A 375 -3.42 5.19 -6.84
CA ARG A 375 -2.63 5.39 -5.61
C ARG A 375 -1.70 6.59 -5.72
N ASP A 376 -1.33 7.15 -4.58
CA ASP A 376 -0.35 8.24 -4.52
C ASP A 376 1.06 7.75 -4.93
N GLU A 377 1.64 8.38 -5.95
CA GLU A 377 3.00 8.08 -6.42
C GLU A 377 4.11 8.53 -5.47
N HIS A 378 3.82 9.46 -4.55
CA HIS A 378 4.75 9.90 -3.51
C HIS A 378 4.82 8.93 -2.33
N ASP A 379 3.84 8.04 -2.18
CA ASP A 379 3.80 7.02 -1.13
C ASP A 379 4.48 5.70 -1.51
N VAL A 380 4.86 5.54 -2.79
CA VAL A 380 5.38 4.28 -3.31
C VAL A 380 6.79 4.42 -3.84
N ARG A 381 7.70 3.62 -3.27
CA ARG A 381 9.12 3.59 -3.69
C ARG A 381 9.33 2.72 -4.91
N LEU A 382 10.29 3.12 -5.74
CA LEU A 382 10.71 2.42 -6.94
C LEU A 382 11.09 0.96 -6.65
N SER A 383 11.72 0.70 -5.50
CA SER A 383 12.08 -0.66 -5.04
C SER A 383 10.89 -1.55 -4.71
N HIS A 384 9.73 -0.99 -4.35
CA HIS A 384 8.52 -1.77 -4.08
C HIS A 384 7.84 -2.22 -5.37
N VAL A 385 8.03 -1.47 -6.46
CA VAL A 385 7.42 -1.77 -7.77
C VAL A 385 8.38 -2.59 -8.64
N LEU A 386 9.65 -2.18 -8.73
CA LEU A 386 10.66 -2.83 -9.54
C LEU A 386 11.57 -3.72 -8.68
N VAL A 387 10.99 -4.78 -8.11
CA VAL A 387 11.61 -5.61 -7.06
C VAL A 387 12.87 -6.37 -7.48
N ARG A 388 13.10 -6.58 -8.80
CA ARG A 388 14.28 -7.32 -9.30
C ARG A 388 14.62 -6.96 -10.75
N PRO A 389 15.84 -7.24 -11.23
CA PRO A 389 16.16 -7.10 -12.63
C PRO A 389 15.17 -7.85 -13.54
N GLY A 390 14.74 -7.19 -14.61
CA GLY A 390 13.77 -7.67 -15.59
C GLY A 390 12.33 -7.25 -15.31
N THR A 391 12.00 -6.73 -14.11
CA THR A 391 10.67 -6.17 -13.86
C THR A 391 10.50 -4.85 -14.61
N SER A 392 9.27 -4.56 -15.01
CA SER A 392 8.94 -3.36 -15.75
C SER A 392 7.61 -2.77 -15.28
N LEU A 393 7.50 -1.46 -15.40
CA LEU A 393 6.25 -0.72 -15.27
C LEU A 393 6.00 0.08 -16.54
N ARG A 394 4.76 0.52 -16.72
CA ARG A 394 4.37 1.48 -17.76
C ARG A 394 4.26 2.87 -17.16
N PHE A 395 4.63 3.88 -17.93
CA PHE A 395 4.57 5.27 -17.54
C PHE A 395 3.95 6.09 -18.66
N PHE A 396 2.91 6.84 -18.34
CA PHE A 396 2.14 7.63 -19.28
C PHE A 396 2.30 9.10 -18.94
N VAL A 397 2.63 9.92 -19.94
CA VAL A 397 2.60 11.38 -19.83
C VAL A 397 1.74 11.89 -20.99
N GLY A 398 0.57 12.42 -20.66
CA GLY A 398 -0.50 12.60 -21.63
C GLY A 398 -0.76 11.31 -22.44
N ALA A 399 -0.70 11.40 -23.76
CA ALA A 399 -0.94 10.24 -24.65
C ALA A 399 0.31 9.38 -24.93
N VAL A 400 1.47 9.71 -24.36
CA VAL A 400 2.74 9.02 -24.66
C VAL A 400 3.04 7.95 -23.63
N GLU A 401 3.11 6.70 -24.09
CA GLU A 401 3.46 5.55 -23.27
C GLU A 401 4.98 5.28 -23.29
N HIS A 402 5.52 5.01 -22.11
CA HIS A 402 6.89 4.59 -21.88
C HIS A 402 6.90 3.26 -21.14
N SER A 403 7.79 2.35 -21.56
CA SER A 403 8.15 1.18 -20.77
C SER A 403 9.41 1.47 -19.96
N VAL A 404 9.33 1.31 -18.64
CA VAL A 404 10.46 1.48 -17.70
C VAL A 404 10.84 0.12 -17.16
N THR A 405 12.03 -0.37 -17.49
CA THR A 405 12.52 -1.69 -17.07
C THR A 405 13.75 -1.56 -16.17
N CYS A 406 13.77 -2.27 -15.05
CA CYS A 406 14.96 -2.42 -14.22
C CYS A 406 15.92 -3.41 -14.89
N GLU A 407 17.05 -2.95 -15.44
CA GLU A 407 18.05 -3.85 -16.04
C GLU A 407 19.03 -4.39 -15.00
N LYS A 408 19.43 -3.57 -14.01
CA LYS A 408 20.42 -3.93 -12.99
C LYS A 408 20.15 -3.23 -11.67
N ILE A 409 20.52 -3.90 -10.58
CA ILE A 409 20.63 -3.33 -9.23
C ILE A 409 22.12 -3.29 -8.89
N LEU A 410 22.62 -2.11 -8.50
CA LEU A 410 24.05 -1.84 -8.32
C LEU A 410 24.30 -1.20 -6.95
N ASP A 411 25.54 -1.30 -6.48
CA ASP A 411 26.00 -0.50 -5.36
C ASP A 411 26.16 0.99 -5.79
N PRO A 412 25.85 1.93 -4.89
CA PRO A 412 26.10 3.36 -5.10
C PRO A 412 27.56 3.65 -5.43
N ASP A 413 27.81 4.46 -6.45
CA ASP A 413 29.13 4.99 -6.78
C ASP A 413 29.31 6.35 -6.07
N PRO A 414 30.28 6.49 -5.14
CA PRO A 414 30.54 7.75 -4.43
C PRO A 414 30.93 8.93 -5.33
N GLN A 415 31.31 8.68 -6.59
CA GLN A 415 31.75 9.71 -7.54
C GLN A 415 30.65 10.15 -8.51
N LEU A 416 29.50 9.47 -8.52
CA LEU A 416 28.41 9.78 -9.44
C LEU A 416 27.30 10.58 -8.75
N SER A 417 26.91 11.70 -9.34
CA SER A 417 25.65 12.36 -8.98
C SER A 417 24.47 11.61 -9.60
N TYR A 418 23.38 11.50 -8.85
CA TYR A 418 22.12 10.88 -9.29
C TYR A 418 20.99 11.93 -9.31
N PRO A 419 20.01 11.82 -10.22
CA PRO A 419 19.90 10.83 -11.29
C PRO A 419 20.93 11.05 -12.41
N ARG A 420 21.29 10.00 -13.14
CA ARG A 420 22.25 10.11 -14.26
C ARG A 420 21.86 9.28 -15.47
N CYS A 421 21.78 9.92 -16.62
CA CYS A 421 21.69 9.26 -17.91
C CYS A 421 23.05 8.70 -18.33
N THR A 422 23.10 7.42 -18.70
CA THR A 422 24.34 6.72 -19.09
C THR A 422 24.42 6.40 -20.58
N SER A 423 23.28 6.20 -21.24
CA SER A 423 23.23 5.94 -22.68
C SER A 423 21.88 6.29 -23.27
N VAL A 424 21.87 6.54 -24.58
CA VAL A 424 20.69 6.95 -25.35
C VAL A 424 20.68 6.23 -26.70
N SER A 425 19.49 6.09 -27.28
CA SER A 425 19.31 5.66 -28.67
C SER A 425 19.87 6.69 -29.66
N LYS A 426 20.23 6.24 -30.87
CA LYS A 426 20.76 7.13 -31.94
C LYS A 426 19.78 8.23 -32.37
N ALA A 427 18.49 7.96 -32.28
CA ALA A 427 17.43 8.88 -32.68
C ALA A 427 16.87 9.72 -31.51
N GLY A 428 17.44 9.56 -30.31
CA GLY A 428 17.05 10.29 -29.12
C GLY A 428 17.95 11.48 -28.86
N GLU A 429 17.61 12.21 -27.82
CA GLU A 429 18.44 13.27 -27.24
C GLU A 429 19.82 12.76 -26.82
N SER A 430 20.86 13.60 -26.90
CA SER A 430 22.19 13.27 -26.37
C SER A 430 22.21 13.05 -24.85
N VAL A 431 23.14 12.22 -24.36
CA VAL A 431 23.38 12.01 -22.92
C VAL A 431 23.65 13.31 -22.17
N SER A 432 24.41 14.24 -22.78
CA SER A 432 24.76 15.53 -22.15
C SER A 432 23.55 16.41 -21.92
N ALA A 433 22.67 16.53 -22.92
CA ALA A 433 21.47 17.34 -22.83
C ALA A 433 20.48 16.77 -21.80
N ARG A 434 20.32 15.44 -21.73
CA ARG A 434 19.48 14.81 -20.71
C ARG A 434 20.03 15.01 -19.30
N ASN A 435 21.35 14.82 -19.11
CA ASN A 435 21.98 15.07 -17.81
C ASN A 435 21.87 16.53 -17.35
N LYS A 436 21.77 17.49 -18.27
CA LYS A 436 21.52 18.90 -17.94
C LYS A 436 20.13 19.10 -17.30
N ARG A 437 19.10 18.38 -17.77
CA ARG A 437 17.76 18.38 -17.16
C ARG A 437 17.73 17.65 -15.83
N LEU A 438 18.32 16.46 -15.76
CA LEU A 438 18.41 15.68 -14.53
C LEU A 438 19.12 16.41 -13.39
N ALA A 439 19.97 17.38 -13.69
CA ALA A 439 20.65 18.19 -12.68
C ALA A 439 19.69 19.06 -11.81
N ALA A 440 18.45 19.26 -12.26
CA ALA A 440 17.42 19.94 -11.47
C ALA A 440 16.79 19.02 -10.41
N VAL A 441 16.78 17.71 -10.64
CA VAL A 441 16.17 16.71 -9.75
C VAL A 441 17.07 16.52 -8.54
N ARG A 442 16.55 16.84 -7.35
CA ARG A 442 17.32 16.79 -6.10
C ARG A 442 17.12 15.45 -5.41
N ILE A 443 18.17 14.64 -5.34
CA ILE A 443 18.12 13.34 -4.67
C ILE A 443 19.28 13.22 -3.68
N PRO A 444 19.04 12.81 -2.42
CA PRO A 444 20.11 12.53 -1.49
C PRO A 444 21.05 11.43 -2.02
N HIS A 445 22.35 11.66 -1.88
CA HIS A 445 23.35 10.75 -2.44
C HIS A 445 23.35 9.39 -1.71
N PRO A 446 23.13 8.24 -2.39
CA PRO A 446 22.98 6.93 -1.75
C PRO A 446 24.23 6.35 -1.09
N ALA A 447 25.43 6.88 -1.37
CA ALA A 447 26.64 6.56 -0.60
C ALA A 447 26.77 7.35 0.72
N HIS A 448 25.90 8.35 0.95
CA HIS A 448 25.87 9.15 2.16
C HIS A 448 24.52 8.94 2.84
N PRO A 449 24.47 8.19 3.96
CA PRO A 449 23.21 7.84 4.61
C PRO A 449 22.48 9.04 5.23
N TRP A 450 23.11 10.22 5.29
CA TRP A 450 22.55 11.48 5.79
C TRP A 450 22.90 12.66 4.87
#